data_AF-A0A0E3ZCK2-F1
#
_entry.id   AF-A0A0E3ZCK2-F1
#
_cell.length_a   1.000
_cell.length_b   1.000
_cell.length_c   1.000
_cell.angle_alpha   90.00
_cell.angle_beta   90.00
_cell.angle_gamma   90.00
#
_symmetry.space_group_name_H-M   'P 1'
#
loop_
_entity.id
_entity.type
_entity.pdbx_description
1 polymer ?
#
loop_
_entity_poly.entity_id
_entity_poly.type
_entity_poly.pdbx_seq_one_letter_code
_entity_poly.pdbx_strand_id
1 'polypeptide(L)'
;MKNLKQIMQKYILKNEKPTYYRVKKDLTVEVLEPSYIFELIYFGEQELAEKNQKDCVVKKYKKIKRLTKLDTDTIYDRLFRSLVNTDKYHSLQLANELMIRDPKTLLQLLYDLSYISCDENKLIKTYLFECISNEIGYEEFLLRNLIGYFTYSYPGYVSAEQKKLFLKNASALYVLIYTKKFGKLDILGDDNMSIEKKSIYKNLMK
;
A
#
# COMPACT_ATOMS: atom_id res chain seq x y z
N MET A 1 12.23 -14.80 14.27
CA MET A 1 11.12 -14.74 13.28
C MET A 1 9.72 -15.08 13.83
N LYS A 2 9.52 -16.11 14.68
CA LYS A 2 8.17 -16.46 15.23
C LYS A 2 7.41 -15.31 15.94
N ASN A 3 8.11 -14.25 16.35
CA ASN A 3 7.54 -13.12 17.08
C ASN A 3 6.88 -12.06 16.18
N LEU A 4 7.41 -11.78 14.98
CA LEU A 4 6.95 -10.63 14.17
C LEU A 4 5.47 -10.76 13.76
N LYS A 5 5.09 -11.93 13.22
CA LYS A 5 3.69 -12.23 12.89
C LYS A 5 2.76 -12.12 14.10
N GLN A 6 3.20 -12.60 15.28
CA GLN A 6 2.43 -12.52 16.52
C GLN A 6 2.26 -11.08 17.00
N ILE A 7 3.27 -10.22 16.82
CA ILE A 7 3.17 -8.80 17.14
C ILE A 7 2.17 -8.13 16.19
N MET A 8 2.31 -8.32 14.87
CA MET A 8 1.40 -7.75 13.87
C MET A 8 -0.06 -8.17 14.10
N GLN A 9 -0.29 -9.41 14.55
CA GLN A 9 -1.62 -9.92 14.86
C GLN A 9 -2.38 -9.07 15.90
N LYS A 10 -1.68 -8.39 16.81
CA LYS A 10 -2.30 -7.48 17.80
C LYS A 10 -2.96 -6.25 17.15
N TYR A 11 -2.57 -5.90 15.92
CA TYR A 11 -3.00 -4.68 15.22
C TYR A 11 -4.02 -4.94 14.10
N ILE A 12 -4.42 -6.20 13.86
CA ILE A 12 -5.28 -6.58 12.72
C ILE A 12 -6.65 -5.88 12.70
N LEU A 13 -7.15 -5.46 13.88
CA LEU A 13 -8.44 -4.81 14.00
C LEU A 13 -8.36 -3.30 13.84
N LYS A 14 -7.17 -2.70 13.94
CA LYS A 14 -7.00 -1.24 13.99
C LYS A 14 -5.75 -0.82 13.21
N ASN A 15 -5.79 -0.99 11.89
CA ASN A 15 -4.69 -0.64 10.97
C ASN A 15 -5.14 0.03 9.67
N GLU A 16 -6.42 0.40 9.56
CA GLU A 16 -6.94 1.08 8.37
C GLU A 16 -7.58 2.40 8.79
N LYS A 17 -7.55 3.38 7.88
CA LYS A 17 -8.34 4.62 7.99
C LYS A 17 -9.67 4.45 7.22
N PRO A 18 -10.71 5.25 7.52
CA PRO A 18 -11.98 5.17 6.79
C PRO A 18 -11.85 5.71 5.37
N THR A 19 -11.09 6.80 5.19
CA THR A 19 -10.66 7.38 3.91
C THR A 19 -9.23 7.88 4.07
N TYR A 20 -8.52 8.10 2.95
CA TYR A 20 -7.19 8.71 2.96
C TYR A 20 -7.16 10.10 2.31
N TYR A 21 -8.31 10.75 2.25
CA TYR A 21 -8.44 12.15 1.86
C TYR A 21 -9.69 12.75 2.50
N ARG A 22 -9.70 14.09 2.62
CA ARG A 22 -10.83 14.88 3.13
C ARG A 22 -11.07 16.05 2.20
N VAL A 23 -12.33 16.27 1.85
CA VAL A 23 -12.78 17.48 1.14
C VAL A 23 -13.36 18.42 2.19
N LYS A 24 -12.74 19.58 2.38
CA LYS A 24 -13.19 20.61 3.33
C LYS A 24 -14.32 21.45 2.72
N LYS A 25 -15.05 22.20 3.55
CA LYS A 25 -16.17 23.05 3.10
C LYS A 25 -15.73 24.17 2.15
N ASP A 26 -14.48 24.59 2.24
CA ASP A 26 -13.84 25.56 1.33
C ASP A 26 -13.38 24.92 0.01
N LEU A 27 -13.78 23.66 -0.26
CA LEU A 27 -13.42 22.86 -1.43
C LEU A 27 -11.93 22.52 -1.53
N THR A 28 -11.14 22.74 -0.48
CA THR A 28 -9.76 22.26 -0.43
C THR A 28 -9.74 20.75 -0.16
N VAL A 29 -8.82 20.05 -0.82
CA VAL A 29 -8.60 18.61 -0.64
C VAL A 29 -7.33 18.39 0.16
N GLU A 30 -7.47 17.70 1.29
CA GLU A 30 -6.36 17.27 2.11
C GLU A 30 -6.15 15.77 1.93
N VAL A 31 -4.97 15.37 1.46
CA VAL A 31 -4.57 13.96 1.39
C VAL A 31 -3.98 13.55 2.73
N LEU A 32 -4.46 12.43 3.27
CA LEU A 32 -4.02 11.90 4.55
C LEU A 32 -2.96 10.83 4.32
N GLU A 33 -1.92 10.82 5.16
CA GLU A 33 -0.94 9.74 5.17
C GLU A 33 -1.62 8.37 5.42
N PRO A 34 -1.14 7.29 4.75
CA PRO A 34 -1.66 5.95 4.97
C PRO A 34 -1.38 5.48 6.40
N SER A 35 -2.02 4.37 6.77
CA SER A 35 -1.55 3.61 7.94
C SER A 35 -0.33 2.80 7.54
N TYR A 36 0.79 3.03 8.23
CA TYR A 36 2.04 2.28 8.07
C TYR A 36 2.27 1.30 9.24
N ILE A 37 1.23 0.91 9.97
CA ILE A 37 1.39 0.15 11.23
C ILE A 37 2.18 -1.15 11.04
N PHE A 38 1.87 -1.93 10.01
CA PHE A 38 2.57 -3.19 9.80
C PHE A 38 4.01 -2.98 9.35
N GLU A 39 4.24 -1.97 8.52
CA GLU A 39 5.56 -1.56 8.04
C GLU A 39 6.44 -1.02 9.17
N LEU A 40 5.89 -0.26 10.09
CA LEU A 40 6.59 0.22 11.29
C LEU A 40 6.93 -0.95 12.22
N ILE A 41 5.99 -1.86 12.47
CA ILE A 41 6.25 -3.08 13.26
C ILE A 41 7.35 -3.93 12.63
N TYR A 42 7.36 -4.04 11.30
CA TYR A 42 8.40 -4.74 10.54
C TYR A 42 9.80 -4.19 10.83
N PHE A 43 9.93 -2.86 10.91
CA PHE A 43 11.19 -2.20 11.24
C PHE A 43 11.47 -2.04 12.75
N GLY A 44 10.63 -2.62 13.63
CA GLY A 44 10.79 -2.53 15.08
C GLY A 44 10.32 -1.23 15.72
N GLU A 45 9.58 -0.39 14.98
CA GLU A 45 9.16 0.97 15.36
C GLU A 45 7.78 0.94 16.05
N GLN A 46 7.67 0.14 17.12
CA GLN A 46 6.38 -0.16 17.77
C GLN A 46 5.71 1.06 18.41
N GLU A 47 6.47 1.93 19.06
CA GLU A 47 5.93 3.16 19.67
C GLU A 47 5.28 4.07 18.61
N LEU A 48 5.92 4.20 17.45
CA LEU A 48 5.39 4.97 16.33
C LEU A 48 4.16 4.29 15.73
N ALA A 49 4.17 2.96 15.62
CA ALA A 49 3.01 2.20 15.18
C ALA A 49 1.80 2.41 16.09
N GLU A 50 1.99 2.41 17.42
CA GLU A 50 0.92 2.67 18.41
C GLU A 50 0.38 4.10 18.32
N LYS A 51 1.24 5.09 18.08
CA LYS A 51 0.81 6.47 17.83
C LYS A 51 -0.05 6.55 16.57
N ASN A 52 0.39 5.97 15.47
CA ASN A 52 -0.31 5.96 14.18
C ASN A 52 -1.64 5.16 14.26
N GLN A 53 -1.71 4.18 15.16
CA GLN A 53 -2.92 3.41 15.45
C GLN A 53 -4.07 4.29 15.95
N LYS A 54 -3.80 5.42 16.61
CA LYS A 54 -4.86 6.29 17.16
C LYS A 54 -5.78 6.84 16.06
N ASP A 55 -5.26 7.06 14.87
CA ASP A 55 -6.01 7.57 13.72
C ASP A 55 -6.71 6.47 12.90
N CYS A 56 -6.53 5.20 13.28
CA CYS A 56 -7.12 4.05 12.60
C CYS A 56 -8.48 3.68 13.19
N VAL A 57 -9.38 3.23 12.32
CA VAL A 57 -10.71 2.73 12.72
C VAL A 57 -10.63 1.27 13.13
N VAL A 58 -11.48 0.89 14.08
CA VAL A 58 -11.64 -0.49 14.48
C VAL A 58 -12.54 -1.22 13.46
N LYS A 59 -12.01 -2.25 12.80
CA LYS A 59 -12.75 -3.10 11.85
C LYS A 59 -12.75 -4.54 12.35
N LYS A 60 -13.93 -5.18 12.33
CA LYS A 60 -14.05 -6.61 12.64
C LYS A 60 -13.28 -7.43 11.62
N TYR A 61 -12.42 -8.33 12.08
CA TYR A 61 -11.73 -9.27 11.22
C TYR A 61 -12.74 -10.20 10.53
N LYS A 62 -12.66 -10.29 9.20
CA LYS A 62 -13.43 -11.23 8.38
C LYS A 62 -12.46 -11.97 7.47
N LYS A 63 -12.53 -13.30 7.44
CA LYS A 63 -11.76 -14.11 6.50
C LYS A 63 -12.15 -13.77 5.07
N ILE A 64 -11.18 -13.74 4.15
CA ILE A 64 -11.45 -13.45 2.74
C ILE A 64 -12.07 -14.68 2.07
N LYS A 65 -13.17 -14.48 1.33
CA LYS A 65 -13.81 -15.55 0.56
C LYS A 65 -12.95 -15.91 -0.65
N ARG A 66 -12.81 -17.21 -0.93
CA ARG A 66 -12.10 -17.74 -2.10
C ARG A 66 -12.98 -17.71 -3.34
N LEU A 67 -12.37 -17.51 -4.50
CA LEU A 67 -13.03 -17.49 -5.82
C LEU A 67 -12.50 -18.62 -6.69
N THR A 68 -12.65 -19.87 -6.22
CA THR A 68 -12.01 -21.04 -6.84
C THR A 68 -12.50 -21.39 -8.24
N LYS A 69 -13.69 -20.93 -8.64
CA LYS A 69 -14.33 -21.28 -9.92
C LYS A 69 -13.91 -20.43 -11.12
N LEU A 70 -13.24 -19.29 -10.88
CA LEU A 70 -12.76 -18.43 -11.96
C LEU A 70 -11.35 -18.88 -12.37
N ASP A 71 -11.02 -18.79 -13.65
CA ASP A 71 -9.66 -18.94 -14.15
C ASP A 71 -8.80 -17.70 -13.83
N THR A 72 -7.48 -17.84 -13.94
CA THR A 72 -6.52 -16.80 -13.53
C THR A 72 -6.63 -15.53 -14.38
N ASP A 73 -6.85 -15.66 -15.69
CA ASP A 73 -6.94 -14.52 -16.60
C ASP A 73 -8.21 -13.70 -16.31
N THR A 74 -9.35 -14.38 -16.11
CA THR A 74 -10.60 -13.75 -15.67
C THR A 74 -10.44 -13.05 -14.31
N ILE A 75 -9.69 -13.64 -13.38
CA ILE A 75 -9.40 -13.00 -12.08
C ILE A 75 -8.58 -11.73 -12.29
N TYR A 76 -7.53 -11.78 -13.12
CA TYR A 76 -6.68 -10.64 -13.43
C TYR A 76 -7.47 -9.49 -14.06
N ASP A 77 -8.24 -9.77 -15.12
CA ASP A 77 -9.03 -8.75 -15.83
C ASP A 77 -10.05 -8.07 -14.92
N ARG A 78 -10.73 -8.86 -14.08
CA ARG A 78 -11.70 -8.32 -13.12
C ARG A 78 -11.01 -7.51 -12.04
N LEU A 79 -9.84 -7.96 -11.56
CA LEU A 79 -9.08 -7.26 -10.53
C LEU A 79 -8.57 -5.91 -11.04
N PHE A 80 -8.00 -5.87 -12.25
CA PHE A 80 -7.55 -4.64 -12.88
C PHE A 80 -8.69 -3.61 -12.91
N ARG A 81 -9.86 -3.99 -13.45
CA ARG A 81 -11.02 -3.11 -13.53
C ARG A 81 -11.52 -2.68 -12.15
N SER A 82 -11.57 -3.60 -11.18
CA SER A 82 -12.07 -3.29 -9.85
C SER A 82 -11.13 -2.33 -9.09
N LEU A 83 -9.82 -2.47 -9.24
CA LEU A 83 -8.83 -1.55 -8.64
C LEU A 83 -8.88 -0.16 -9.29
N VAL A 84 -9.00 -0.10 -10.62
CA VAL A 84 -9.11 1.18 -11.35
C VAL A 84 -10.39 1.93 -10.95
N ASN A 85 -11.50 1.21 -10.82
CA ASN A 85 -12.79 1.76 -10.41
C ASN A 85 -12.95 1.90 -8.89
N THR A 86 -11.92 1.59 -8.10
CA THR A 86 -11.94 1.64 -6.62
C THR A 86 -13.04 0.77 -5.96
N ASP A 87 -13.47 -0.32 -6.61
CA ASP A 87 -14.42 -1.27 -6.03
C ASP A 87 -13.75 -2.14 -4.96
N LYS A 88 -13.89 -1.69 -3.72
CA LYS A 88 -13.35 -2.34 -2.52
C LYS A 88 -13.70 -3.82 -2.39
N TYR A 89 -14.97 -4.19 -2.54
CA TYR A 89 -15.45 -5.51 -2.11
C TYR A 89 -14.94 -6.62 -3.03
N HIS A 90 -14.98 -6.36 -4.33
CA HIS A 90 -14.51 -7.31 -5.33
C HIS A 90 -12.98 -7.34 -5.39
N SER A 91 -12.31 -6.18 -5.29
CA SER A 91 -10.85 -6.10 -5.38
C SER A 91 -10.13 -6.98 -4.36
N LEU A 92 -10.59 -7.01 -3.10
CA LEU A 92 -9.93 -7.82 -2.08
C LEU A 92 -10.06 -9.32 -2.33
N GLN A 93 -11.22 -9.80 -2.78
CA GLN A 93 -11.42 -11.24 -3.05
C GLN A 93 -10.63 -11.69 -4.27
N LEU A 94 -10.62 -10.89 -5.33
CA LEU A 94 -9.87 -11.15 -6.56
C LEU A 94 -8.36 -11.12 -6.29
N ALA A 95 -7.87 -10.10 -5.59
CA ALA A 95 -6.46 -10.00 -5.20
C ALA A 95 -6.02 -11.17 -4.31
N ASN A 96 -6.86 -11.60 -3.37
CA ASN A 96 -6.57 -12.75 -2.52
C ASN A 96 -6.44 -14.04 -3.33
N GLU A 97 -7.37 -14.28 -4.27
CA GLU A 97 -7.30 -15.45 -5.12
C GLU A 97 -6.07 -15.42 -6.03
N LEU A 98 -5.75 -14.26 -6.63
CA LEU A 98 -4.57 -14.10 -7.46
C LEU A 98 -3.28 -14.27 -6.65
N MET A 99 -3.18 -13.70 -5.44
CA MET A 99 -2.02 -13.86 -4.56
C MET A 99 -1.72 -15.33 -4.25
N ILE A 100 -2.76 -16.17 -4.11
CA ILE A 100 -2.59 -17.59 -3.79
C ILE A 100 -2.14 -18.39 -5.02
N ARG A 101 -2.55 -17.99 -6.23
CA ARG A 101 -2.30 -18.72 -7.47
C ARG A 101 -1.04 -18.26 -8.19
N ASP A 102 -0.88 -16.95 -8.29
CA ASP A 102 0.20 -16.28 -8.99
C ASP A 102 0.55 -14.94 -8.30
N PRO A 103 1.33 -15.00 -7.20
CA PRO A 103 1.80 -13.81 -6.50
C PRO A 103 2.55 -12.82 -7.39
N LYS A 104 3.29 -13.33 -8.40
CA LYS A 104 4.12 -12.49 -9.28
C LYS A 104 3.25 -11.59 -10.13
N THR A 105 2.21 -12.15 -10.73
CA THR A 105 1.26 -11.40 -11.56
C THR A 105 0.50 -10.37 -10.72
N LEU A 106 0.11 -10.69 -9.49
CA LEU A 106 -0.50 -9.69 -8.59
C LEU A 106 0.47 -8.54 -8.27
N LEU A 107 1.70 -8.84 -7.88
CA LEU A 107 2.69 -7.82 -7.52
C LEU A 107 3.01 -6.93 -8.72
N GLN A 108 3.18 -7.51 -9.91
CA GLN A 108 3.41 -6.75 -11.14
C GLN A 108 2.26 -5.77 -11.40
N LEU A 109 1.01 -6.22 -11.33
CA LEU A 109 -0.17 -5.37 -11.49
C LEU A 109 -0.17 -4.20 -10.50
N LEU A 110 0.12 -4.46 -9.21
CA LEU A 110 0.15 -3.40 -8.19
C LEU A 110 1.30 -2.42 -8.42
N TYR A 111 2.46 -2.88 -8.90
CA TYR A 111 3.56 -2.01 -9.30
C TYR A 111 3.22 -1.15 -10.50
N ASP A 112 2.60 -1.71 -11.54
CA ASP A 112 2.20 -0.99 -12.75
C ASP A 112 1.18 0.11 -12.41
N LEU A 113 0.16 -0.22 -11.59
CA LEU A 113 -0.80 0.76 -11.11
C LEU A 113 -0.16 1.84 -10.21
N SER A 114 0.82 1.47 -9.38
CA SER A 114 1.57 2.43 -8.56
C SER A 114 2.42 3.36 -9.43
N TYR A 115 3.03 2.82 -10.48
CA TYR A 115 3.89 3.54 -11.40
C TYR A 115 3.11 4.67 -12.10
N ILE A 116 1.90 4.39 -12.58
CA ILE A 116 1.06 5.41 -13.25
C ILE A 116 0.27 6.31 -12.28
N SER A 117 0.46 6.16 -10.96
CA SER A 117 -0.25 6.98 -9.97
C SER A 117 0.55 8.22 -9.54
N CYS A 118 -0.15 9.32 -9.23
CA CYS A 118 0.39 10.48 -8.53
C CYS A 118 0.33 10.35 -6.99
N ASP A 119 0.12 9.13 -6.49
CA ASP A 119 0.19 8.81 -5.07
C ASP A 119 1.41 7.90 -4.82
N GLU A 120 2.48 8.48 -4.27
CA GLU A 120 3.70 7.73 -3.94
C GLU A 120 3.45 6.56 -2.98
N ASN A 121 2.44 6.65 -2.13
CA ASN A 121 2.20 5.65 -1.10
C ASN A 121 1.75 4.31 -1.70
N LYS A 122 1.17 4.28 -2.90
CA LYS A 122 0.85 3.03 -3.59
C LYS A 122 2.12 2.23 -3.88
N LEU A 123 3.16 2.91 -4.38
CA LEU A 123 4.45 2.28 -4.63
C LEU A 123 5.11 1.85 -3.31
N ILE A 124 5.16 2.75 -2.34
CA ILE A 124 5.78 2.49 -1.03
C ILE A 124 5.12 1.28 -0.36
N LYS A 125 3.78 1.23 -0.27
CA LYS A 125 3.07 0.12 0.36
C LYS A 125 3.18 -1.18 -0.43
N THR A 126 3.18 -1.14 -1.77
CA THR A 126 3.39 -2.35 -2.58
C THR A 126 4.77 -2.95 -2.32
N TYR A 127 5.80 -2.11 -2.30
CA TYR A 127 7.17 -2.53 -1.98
C TYR A 127 7.30 -3.12 -0.58
N LEU A 128 6.77 -2.44 0.43
CA LEU A 128 6.87 -2.91 1.81
C LEU A 128 6.05 -4.18 2.03
N PHE A 129 4.89 -4.31 1.39
CA PHE A 129 4.12 -5.56 1.39
C PHE A 129 4.92 -6.73 0.83
N GLU A 130 5.63 -6.54 -0.29
CA GLU A 130 6.48 -7.57 -0.87
C GLU A 130 7.63 -7.94 0.08
N CYS A 131 8.34 -6.95 0.66
CA CYS A 131 9.40 -7.21 1.62
C CYS A 131 8.91 -8.03 2.82
N ILE A 132 7.82 -7.60 3.45
CA ILE A 132 7.26 -8.29 4.62
C ILE A 132 6.80 -9.70 4.22
N SER A 133 6.10 -9.85 3.09
CA SER A 133 5.59 -11.15 2.64
C SER A 133 6.71 -12.12 2.28
N ASN A 134 7.83 -11.64 1.74
CA ASN A 134 9.02 -12.46 1.49
C ASN A 134 9.68 -12.94 2.78
N GLU A 135 9.57 -12.18 3.87
CA GLU A 135 10.14 -12.56 5.16
C GLU A 135 9.22 -13.48 5.98
N ILE A 136 7.94 -13.13 6.14
CA ILE A 136 7.02 -13.87 7.03
C ILE A 136 6.02 -14.77 6.31
N GLY A 137 6.05 -14.79 4.98
CA GLY A 137 5.04 -15.43 4.16
C GLY A 137 3.79 -14.56 3.95
N TYR A 138 2.90 -15.04 3.10
CA TYR A 138 1.63 -14.37 2.79
C TYR A 138 0.67 -14.39 3.99
N GLU A 139 0.12 -13.22 4.33
CA GLU A 139 -0.94 -13.07 5.33
C GLU A 139 -2.11 -12.22 4.81
N GLU A 140 -3.35 -12.70 5.00
CA GLU A 140 -4.57 -12.02 4.55
C GLU A 140 -4.70 -10.59 5.10
N PHE A 141 -4.24 -10.33 6.32
CA PHE A 141 -4.33 -9.01 6.94
C PHE A 141 -3.40 -7.97 6.31
N LEU A 142 -2.24 -8.39 5.79
CA LEU A 142 -1.32 -7.50 5.06
C LEU A 142 -1.93 -7.12 3.71
N LEU A 143 -2.47 -8.11 2.99
CA LEU A 143 -3.11 -7.86 1.69
C LEU A 143 -4.34 -6.98 1.85
N ARG A 144 -5.14 -7.19 2.90
CA ARG A 144 -6.29 -6.33 3.21
C ARG A 144 -5.87 -4.88 3.40
N ASN A 145 -4.78 -4.63 4.11
CA ASN A 145 -4.27 -3.28 4.34
C ASN A 145 -3.82 -2.62 3.02
N LEU A 146 -3.09 -3.35 2.19
CA LEU A 146 -2.63 -2.89 0.88
C LEU A 146 -3.79 -2.59 -0.08
N ILE A 147 -4.65 -3.57 -0.33
CA ILE A 147 -5.79 -3.41 -1.26
C ILE A 147 -6.81 -2.41 -0.71
N GLY A 148 -6.97 -2.35 0.61
CA GLY A 148 -7.74 -1.31 1.28
C GLY A 148 -7.20 0.08 0.93
N TYR A 149 -5.88 0.28 1.00
CA TYR A 149 -5.28 1.56 0.58
C TYR A 149 -5.54 1.87 -0.89
N PHE A 150 -5.36 0.93 -1.80
CA PHE A 150 -5.63 1.13 -3.24
C PHE A 150 -7.08 1.53 -3.53
N THR A 151 -8.03 1.11 -2.70
CA THR A 151 -9.47 1.34 -2.91
C THR A 151 -10.05 2.51 -2.11
N TYR A 152 -9.34 3.02 -1.09
CA TYR A 152 -9.78 4.16 -0.27
C TYR A 152 -8.93 5.43 -0.45
N SER A 153 -7.78 5.31 -1.11
CA SER A 153 -6.95 6.45 -1.47
C SER A 153 -7.55 7.21 -2.65
N TYR A 154 -7.06 8.43 -2.85
CA TYR A 154 -7.49 9.24 -3.97
C TYR A 154 -7.16 8.53 -5.31
N PRO A 155 -8.14 8.34 -6.21
CA PRO A 155 -7.89 7.77 -7.53
C PRO A 155 -7.16 8.80 -8.40
N GLY A 156 -5.83 8.78 -8.32
CA GLY A 156 -4.95 9.68 -9.07
C GLY A 156 -4.07 8.93 -10.05
N TYR A 157 -4.65 8.36 -11.11
CA TYR A 157 -3.87 7.87 -12.26
C TYR A 157 -3.67 9.02 -13.24
N VAL A 158 -2.47 9.14 -13.78
CA VAL A 158 -2.05 10.37 -14.47
C VAL A 158 -1.37 10.08 -15.81
N SER A 159 -1.44 11.04 -16.72
CA SER A 159 -0.69 11.00 -17.99
C SER A 159 0.82 11.04 -17.75
N ALA A 160 1.61 10.76 -18.80
CA ALA A 160 3.06 10.84 -18.73
C ALA A 160 3.55 12.26 -18.37
N GLU A 161 2.90 13.32 -18.88
CA GLU A 161 3.25 14.72 -18.55
C GLU A 161 2.97 15.03 -17.08
N GLN A 162 1.81 14.64 -16.58
CA GLN A 162 1.42 14.83 -15.19
C GLN A 162 2.33 14.03 -14.23
N LYS A 163 2.78 12.84 -14.64
CA LYS A 163 3.75 12.06 -13.88
C LYS A 163 5.07 12.80 -13.70
N LYS A 164 5.59 13.47 -14.75
CA LYS A 164 6.81 14.28 -14.65
C LYS A 164 6.68 15.40 -13.62
N LEU A 165 5.50 16.03 -13.52
CA LEU A 165 5.24 17.06 -12.51
C LEU A 165 5.21 16.47 -11.10
N PHE A 166 4.53 15.34 -10.91
CA PHE A 166 4.53 14.62 -9.64
C PHE A 166 5.94 14.26 -9.18
N LEU A 167 6.78 13.74 -10.08
CA LEU A 167 8.13 13.31 -9.75
C LEU A 167 8.99 14.45 -9.18
N LYS A 168 8.80 15.71 -9.62
CA LYS A 168 9.54 16.86 -9.08
C LYS A 168 9.37 17.06 -7.58
N ASN A 169 8.26 16.59 -7.01
CA ASN A 169 7.92 16.71 -5.60
C ASN A 169 7.85 15.33 -4.90
N ALA A 170 8.38 14.28 -5.52
CA ALA A 170 8.35 12.95 -4.94
C ALA A 170 9.29 12.88 -3.73
N SER A 171 8.88 12.15 -2.69
CA SER A 171 9.72 11.99 -1.49
C SER A 171 11.01 11.21 -1.77
N ALA A 172 12.04 11.45 -0.95
CA ALA A 172 13.26 10.65 -0.97
C ALA A 172 12.99 9.14 -0.81
N LEU A 173 12.00 8.78 0.01
CA LEU A 173 11.55 7.38 0.15
C LEU A 173 10.98 6.82 -1.16
N TYR A 174 10.13 7.56 -1.85
CA TYR A 174 9.63 7.15 -3.16
C TYR A 174 10.78 6.94 -4.15
N VAL A 175 11.71 7.91 -4.24
CA VAL A 175 12.85 7.83 -5.17
C VAL A 175 13.73 6.61 -4.88
N LEU A 176 13.99 6.31 -3.60
CA LEU A 176 14.74 5.13 -3.19
C LEU A 176 14.06 3.83 -3.65
N ILE A 177 12.76 3.69 -3.35
CA ILE A 177 12.00 2.48 -3.71
C ILE A 177 11.85 2.35 -5.22
N TYR A 178 11.55 3.45 -5.91
CA TYR A 178 11.48 3.50 -7.36
C TYR A 178 12.80 3.03 -7.96
N THR A 179 13.93 3.52 -7.46
CA THR A 179 15.26 3.13 -7.95
C THR A 179 15.52 1.63 -7.77
N LYS A 180 15.12 1.07 -6.62
CA LYS A 180 15.25 -0.37 -6.35
C LYS A 180 14.36 -1.24 -7.24
N LYS A 181 13.22 -0.73 -7.75
CA LYS A 181 12.24 -1.53 -8.51
C LYS A 181 12.21 -1.30 -10.01
N PHE A 182 12.37 -0.07 -10.45
CA PHE A 182 12.25 0.32 -11.86
C PHE A 182 13.57 0.81 -12.47
N GLY A 183 14.63 0.92 -11.65
CA GLY A 183 15.92 1.46 -12.07
C GLY A 183 16.04 2.95 -11.83
N LYS A 184 17.18 3.51 -12.24
CA LYS A 184 17.63 4.84 -11.85
C LYS A 184 16.61 5.94 -12.20
N LEU A 185 16.36 6.82 -11.24
CA LEU A 185 15.57 8.03 -11.42
C LEU A 185 16.47 9.25 -11.15
N ASP A 186 16.66 10.09 -12.17
CA ASP A 186 17.58 11.24 -12.10
C ASP A 186 16.92 12.46 -11.45
N ILE A 187 16.42 12.29 -10.22
CA ILE A 187 15.90 13.38 -9.39
C ILE A 187 16.37 13.20 -7.95
N LEU A 188 16.54 14.32 -7.24
CA LEU A 188 16.64 14.33 -5.79
C LEU A 188 15.22 14.26 -5.23
N GLY A 189 14.97 13.35 -4.30
CA GLY A 189 13.68 13.29 -3.62
C GLY A 189 13.57 14.33 -2.51
N ASP A 190 12.35 14.75 -2.21
CA ASP A 190 12.06 15.69 -1.14
C ASP A 190 12.21 15.02 0.25
N ASP A 191 12.95 15.69 1.14
CA ASP A 191 13.16 15.26 2.53
C ASP A 191 11.99 15.65 3.46
N ASN A 192 11.01 16.41 2.95
CA ASN A 192 9.78 16.78 3.65
C ASN A 192 8.78 15.62 3.73
N MET A 193 9.18 14.56 4.43
CA MET A 193 8.40 13.36 4.67
C MET A 193 7.74 13.36 6.05
N SER A 194 6.61 12.63 6.18
CA SER A 194 6.01 12.28 7.46
C SER A 194 7.01 11.53 8.36
N ILE A 195 6.76 11.53 9.68
CA ILE A 195 7.65 10.87 10.65
C ILE A 195 7.75 9.37 10.33
N GLU A 196 6.64 8.76 9.92
CA GLU A 196 6.54 7.37 9.49
C GLU A 196 7.42 7.10 8.27
N LYS A 197 7.31 7.91 7.23
CA LYS A 197 8.14 7.78 6.02
C LYS A 197 9.63 7.98 6.32
N LYS A 198 9.98 8.93 7.18
CA LYS A 198 11.37 9.15 7.61
C LYS A 198 11.94 7.92 8.32
N SER A 199 11.18 7.31 9.22
CA SER A 199 11.57 6.08 9.91
C SER A 199 11.74 4.92 8.91
N ILE A 200 10.79 4.72 7.99
CA ILE A 200 10.87 3.69 6.94
C ILE A 200 12.10 3.92 6.06
N TYR A 201 12.30 5.15 5.59
CA TYR A 201 13.44 5.52 4.74
C TYR A 201 14.78 5.20 5.41
N LYS A 202 14.95 5.61 6.67
CA LYS A 202 16.16 5.32 7.44
C LYS A 202 16.42 3.81 7.58
N ASN A 203 15.38 3.00 7.75
CA ASN A 203 15.53 1.56 7.89
C ASN A 203 15.82 0.85 6.56
N LEU A 204 15.32 1.36 5.43
CA LEU A 204 15.62 0.82 4.08
C LEU A 204 17.01 1.19 3.54
N MET A 205 17.64 2.19 4.15
CA MET A 205 19.01 2.64 3.83
C MET A 205 20.08 1.90 4.63
N LYS A 206 19.71 1.13 5.65
CA LYS A 206 20.61 0.22 6.38
C LYS A 206 20.83 -1.06 5.59
#